data_AF-A0A0D2YBP3-F1
#
_entry.id   AF-A0A0D2YBP3-F1
#
_cell.length_a   1.000
_cell.length_b   1.000
_cell.length_c   1.000
_cell.angle_alpha   90.00
_cell.angle_beta   90.00
_cell.angle_gamma   90.00
#
_symmetry.space_group_name_H-M   'P 1'
#
loop_
_entity.id
_entity.type
_entity.pdbx_description
1 polymer ?
#
loop_
_entity_poly.entity_id
_entity_poly.type
_entity_poly.pdbx_seq_one_letter_code
_entity_poly.pdbx_strand_id
1 'polypeptide(L)'
;MVNFITSFAILLTAASSALAAPQPLEARDDTSCMDNLPGNTLANVNEAVECINYLASLGDQACVAGVSGQSFCRRGNTQITGLAVGLNSDQTSSSPCRDVARGAGLVME
;
A
#
# COMPACT_ATOMS: atom_id res chain seq x y z
N MET A 1 47.03 -30.50 -27.66
CA MET A 1 46.38 -29.59 -26.69
C MET A 1 44.92 -29.49 -27.08
N VAL A 2 44.03 -30.10 -26.30
CA VAL A 2 42.58 -30.00 -26.51
C VAL A 2 42.05 -28.83 -25.69
N ASN A 3 41.31 -27.94 -26.36
CA ASN A 3 40.87 -26.66 -25.83
C ASN A 3 39.65 -26.86 -24.92
N PHE A 4 39.83 -26.78 -23.60
CA PHE A 4 38.80 -27.00 -22.57
C PHE A 4 38.01 -25.72 -22.25
N ILE A 5 37.44 -25.05 -23.26
CA ILE A 5 36.67 -23.81 -23.02
C ILE A 5 35.34 -23.84 -23.78
N THR A 6 34.47 -24.77 -23.43
CA THR A 6 33.08 -24.74 -23.92
C THR A 6 32.18 -25.56 -22.99
N SER A 7 31.95 -25.14 -21.74
CA SER A 7 30.83 -25.64 -20.91
C SER A 7 30.73 -24.88 -19.57
N PHE A 8 30.43 -23.58 -19.58
CA PHE A 8 29.92 -22.90 -18.38
C PHE A 8 28.98 -21.77 -18.79
N ALA A 9 27.91 -22.14 -19.45
CA ALA A 9 26.73 -21.32 -19.47
C ALA A 9 25.55 -22.27 -19.39
N ILE A 10 24.57 -21.88 -18.56
CA ILE A 10 23.13 -22.13 -18.70
C ILE A 10 22.52 -22.75 -17.43
N LEU A 11 21.66 -21.93 -16.79
CA LEU A 11 20.52 -22.22 -15.90
C LEU A 11 20.77 -22.35 -14.39
N LEU A 12 20.87 -21.19 -13.72
CA LEU A 12 20.27 -21.01 -12.38
C LEU A 12 19.33 -19.79 -12.41
N THR A 13 18.15 -19.95 -13.01
CA THR A 13 17.01 -19.04 -12.80
C THR A 13 15.86 -19.83 -12.21
N ALA A 14 16.03 -20.30 -10.97
CA ALA A 14 14.92 -20.62 -10.11
C ALA A 14 14.46 -19.31 -9.46
N ALA A 15 13.73 -18.48 -10.22
CA ALA A 15 12.98 -17.38 -9.66
C ALA A 15 11.79 -18.00 -8.92
N SER A 16 11.95 -18.24 -7.62
CA SER A 16 10.86 -18.63 -6.74
C SER A 16 9.89 -17.44 -6.64
N SER A 17 8.88 -17.39 -7.51
CA SER A 17 7.71 -16.56 -7.27
C SER A 17 6.94 -17.20 -6.12
N ALA A 18 7.32 -16.82 -4.89
CA ALA A 18 6.43 -16.96 -3.77
C ALA A 18 5.19 -16.10 -4.09
N LEU A 19 4.15 -16.74 -4.62
CA LEU A 19 2.81 -16.19 -4.64
C LEU A 19 2.43 -16.03 -3.17
N ALA A 20 2.78 -14.89 -2.58
CA ALA A 20 2.22 -14.50 -1.30
C ALA A 20 0.71 -14.44 -1.52
N ALA A 21 0.00 -15.47 -1.05
CA ALA A 21 -1.45 -15.45 -1.05
C ALA A 21 -1.87 -14.16 -0.35
N PRO A 22 -2.83 -13.39 -0.92
CA PRO A 22 -3.29 -12.16 -0.30
C PRO A 22 -3.65 -12.46 1.15
N GLN A 23 -2.88 -11.91 2.09
CA GLN A 23 -3.21 -12.06 3.49
C GLN A 23 -4.56 -11.36 3.72
N PRO A 24 -5.44 -11.90 4.57
CA PRO A 24 -6.59 -11.14 5.00
C PRO A 24 -6.09 -9.85 5.63
N LEU A 25 -6.59 -8.73 5.13
CA LEU A 25 -6.43 -7.44 5.80
C LEU A 25 -7.53 -7.39 6.86
N GLU A 26 -7.14 -7.15 8.10
CA GLU A 26 -8.07 -6.98 9.20
C GLU A 26 -8.01 -5.52 9.69
N ALA A 27 -9.16 -5.00 10.10
CA ALA A 27 -9.22 -3.71 10.77
C ALA A 27 -8.43 -3.81 12.08
N ARG A 28 -7.73 -2.74 12.44
CA ARG A 28 -7.02 -2.71 13.71
C ARG A 28 -7.97 -2.27 14.82
N ASP A 29 -8.04 -3.06 15.89
CA ASP A 29 -8.87 -2.77 17.08
C ASP A 29 -8.46 -1.49 17.82
N ASP A 30 -7.23 -1.00 17.61
CA ASP A 30 -6.70 0.21 18.25
C ASP A 30 -6.93 1.49 17.43
N THR A 31 -7.72 1.42 16.35
CA THR A 31 -8.07 2.59 15.53
C THR A 31 -9.14 3.42 16.23
N SER A 32 -8.86 4.70 16.50
CA SER A 32 -9.85 5.66 16.98
C SER A 32 -10.11 6.72 15.91
N CYS A 33 -11.32 6.72 15.34
CA CYS A 33 -11.81 7.83 14.53
C CYS A 33 -12.06 9.01 15.48
N MET A 34 -11.24 10.06 15.40
CA MET A 34 -11.37 11.27 16.22
C MET A 34 -12.55 12.11 15.73
N ASP A 35 -13.75 11.54 15.71
CA ASP A 35 -15.00 12.18 15.26
C ASP A 35 -15.56 13.17 16.30
N ASN A 36 -14.70 13.65 17.20
CA ASN A 36 -15.02 14.63 18.23
C ASN A 36 -14.99 16.08 17.72
N LEU A 37 -14.73 16.27 16.42
CA LEU A 37 -14.77 17.57 15.78
C LEU A 37 -16.18 17.86 15.20
N PRO A 38 -16.55 19.15 15.02
CA PRO A 38 -17.83 19.52 14.43
C PRO A 38 -18.02 18.87 13.05
N GLY A 39 -19.24 18.41 12.72
CA GLY A 39 -19.49 17.63 11.50
C GLY A 39 -19.07 18.29 10.17
N ASN A 40 -18.96 19.62 10.13
CA ASN A 40 -18.45 20.37 8.97
C ASN A 40 -16.92 20.34 8.81
N THR A 41 -16.21 19.72 9.75
CA THR A 41 -14.76 19.50 9.74
C THR A 41 -14.38 18.06 9.42
N LEU A 42 -15.35 17.15 9.44
CA LEU A 42 -15.16 15.76 9.08
C LEU A 42 -14.97 15.62 7.56
N ALA A 43 -14.19 14.61 7.17
CA ALA A 43 -13.97 14.28 5.78
C ALA A 43 -15.28 13.84 5.10
N ASN A 44 -15.39 14.10 3.79
CA ASN A 44 -16.57 13.72 3.03
C ASN A 44 -16.48 12.24 2.61
N VAL A 45 -17.51 11.47 2.98
CA VAL A 45 -17.57 10.03 2.69
C VAL A 45 -17.52 9.73 1.19
N ASN A 46 -18.18 10.54 0.33
CA ASN A 46 -18.17 10.30 -1.11
C ASN A 46 -16.77 10.54 -1.71
N GLU A 47 -16.07 11.58 -1.24
CA GLU A 47 -14.68 11.84 -1.63
C GLU A 47 -13.75 10.70 -1.20
N ALA A 48 -14.00 10.09 -0.03
CA ALA A 48 -13.26 8.93 0.44
C ALA A 48 -13.47 7.71 -0.47
N VAL A 49 -14.73 7.40 -0.81
CA VAL A 49 -15.09 6.32 -1.74
C VAL A 49 -14.44 6.52 -3.12
N GLU A 50 -14.43 7.75 -3.64
CA GLU A 50 -13.73 8.06 -4.89
C GLU A 50 -12.22 7.79 -4.81
N CYS A 51 -11.58 8.18 -3.70
CA CYS A 51 -10.17 7.89 -3.49
C CYS A 51 -9.91 6.38 -3.37
N ILE A 52 -10.75 5.63 -2.68
CA ILE A 52 -10.65 4.16 -2.58
C ILE A 52 -10.76 3.53 -3.96
N ASN A 53 -11.76 3.93 -4.76
CA ASN A 53 -11.96 3.41 -6.12
C ASN A 53 -10.77 3.74 -7.02
N TYR A 54 -10.21 4.96 -6.90
CA TYR A 54 -8.99 5.33 -7.61
C TYR A 54 -7.82 4.41 -7.23
N LEU A 55 -7.55 4.21 -5.94
CA LEU A 55 -6.46 3.34 -5.49
C LEU A 55 -6.66 1.88 -5.91
N ALA A 56 -7.91 1.39 -5.86
CA ALA A 56 -8.25 0.05 -6.33
C ALA A 56 -7.98 -0.11 -7.84
N SER A 57 -8.27 0.93 -8.63
CA SER A 57 -8.04 0.91 -10.09
C SER A 57 -6.56 0.85 -10.47
N LEU A 58 -5.65 1.26 -9.58
CA LEU A 58 -4.21 1.15 -9.78
C LEU A 58 -3.67 -0.28 -9.59
N GLY A 59 -4.46 -1.19 -8.99
CA GLY A 59 -4.11 -2.61 -8.88
C GLY A 59 -2.80 -2.86 -8.14
N ASP A 60 -1.85 -3.50 -8.82
CA ASP A 60 -0.52 -3.85 -8.29
C ASP A 60 0.50 -2.71 -8.32
N GLN A 61 0.11 -1.51 -8.74
CA GLN A 61 1.00 -0.36 -8.63
C GLN A 61 1.46 -0.20 -7.17
N ALA A 62 2.74 0.06 -6.99
CA ALA A 62 3.33 0.27 -5.67
C ALA A 62 2.85 1.60 -5.08
N CYS A 63 2.12 1.52 -3.96
CA CYS A 63 1.81 2.64 -3.09
C CYS A 63 2.86 2.70 -1.98
N VAL A 64 3.81 3.65 -2.09
CA VAL A 64 4.99 3.74 -1.22
C VAL A 64 4.83 4.87 -0.21
N ALA A 65 5.01 4.57 1.07
CA ALA A 65 4.97 5.53 2.17
C ALA A 65 6.26 5.50 3.01
N GLY A 66 6.69 6.67 3.48
CA GLY A 66 7.73 6.81 4.51
C GLY A 66 7.13 7.15 5.88
N VAL A 67 8.00 7.42 6.85
CA VAL A 67 7.59 7.82 8.22
C VAL A 67 6.95 9.21 8.29
N SER A 68 7.16 10.05 7.28
CA SER A 68 6.56 11.40 7.20
C SER A 68 5.14 11.40 6.64
N GLY A 69 4.66 10.23 6.21
CA GLY A 69 3.38 10.07 5.53
C GLY A 69 3.44 10.45 4.04
N GLN A 70 2.66 9.77 3.21
CA GLN A 70 2.54 10.06 1.77
C GLN A 70 1.06 10.13 1.39
N SER A 71 0.66 11.22 0.75
CA SER A 71 -0.71 11.42 0.27
C SER A 71 -0.96 10.59 -0.99
N PHE A 72 -1.58 9.43 -0.86
CA PHE A 72 -1.90 8.56 -1.99
C PHE A 72 -3.06 9.09 -2.83
N CYS A 73 -4.05 9.70 -2.18
CA CYS A 73 -5.14 10.38 -2.85
C CYS A 73 -5.65 11.55 -2.01
N ARG A 74 -5.99 12.65 -2.68
CA ARG A 74 -6.68 13.79 -2.07
C ARG A 74 -7.80 14.25 -2.99
N ARG A 75 -8.99 14.40 -2.42
CA ARG A 75 -10.20 14.93 -3.07
C ARG A 75 -10.85 15.89 -2.08
N GLY A 76 -10.93 17.17 -2.44
CA GLY A 76 -11.48 18.21 -1.57
C GLY A 76 -10.86 18.22 -0.16
N ASN A 77 -11.69 17.91 0.84
CA ASN A 77 -11.29 17.87 2.24
C ASN A 77 -10.86 16.48 2.72
N THR A 78 -10.93 15.48 1.84
CA THR A 78 -10.64 14.09 2.15
C THR A 78 -9.29 13.67 1.59
N GLN A 79 -8.50 12.98 2.41
CA GLN A 79 -7.17 12.51 2.04
C GLN A 79 -6.93 11.11 2.60
N ILE A 80 -6.43 10.21 1.75
CA ILE A 80 -5.88 8.92 2.17
C ILE A 80 -4.36 9.05 2.18
N THR A 81 -3.79 8.96 3.37
CA THR A 81 -2.35 9.07 3.62
C THR A 81 -1.81 7.73 4.10
N GLY A 82 -0.81 7.20 3.41
CA GLY A 82 -0.04 6.07 3.90
C GLY A 82 1.04 6.52 4.86
N LEU A 83 1.26 5.77 5.95
CA LEU A 83 2.31 6.03 6.94
C LEU A 83 3.05 4.74 7.25
N ALA A 84 4.37 4.75 7.10
CA ALA A 84 5.20 3.63 7.52
C ALA A 84 5.60 3.80 8.99
N VAL A 85 5.01 2.99 9.87
CA VAL A 85 5.28 3.02 11.31
C VAL A 85 6.38 2.01 11.66
N GLY A 86 7.26 2.36 12.61
CA GLY A 86 8.33 1.48 13.08
C GLY A 86 9.56 1.39 12.20
N LEU A 87 9.66 2.26 11.18
CA LEU A 87 10.85 2.40 10.32
C LEU A 87 11.68 3.64 10.70
N ASN A 88 12.95 3.67 10.27
CA ASN A 88 13.77 4.88 10.35
C ASN A 88 13.33 5.92 9.31
N SER A 89 13.70 7.19 9.51
CA SER A 89 13.21 8.30 8.70
C SER A 89 13.60 8.27 7.21
N ASP A 90 14.66 7.55 6.87
CA ASP A 90 15.17 7.34 5.52
C ASP A 90 14.55 6.13 4.81
N GLN A 91 13.74 5.34 5.52
CA GLN A 91 13.15 4.11 5.01
C GLN A 91 11.70 4.31 4.55
N THR A 92 11.28 3.46 3.61
CA THR A 92 9.92 3.41 3.09
C THR A 92 9.37 1.99 3.16
N SER A 93 8.05 1.89 3.20
CA SER A 93 7.29 0.66 3.02
C SER A 93 6.41 0.79 1.78
N SER A 94 6.16 -0.34 1.12
CA SER A 94 5.36 -0.41 -0.10
C SER A 94 4.29 -1.47 0.03
N SER A 95 3.11 -1.19 -0.51
CA SER A 95 2.04 -2.17 -0.68
C SER A 95 1.36 -1.95 -2.04
N PRO A 96 0.74 -2.99 -2.63
CA PRO A 96 -0.12 -2.80 -3.78
C PRO A 96 -1.22 -1.77 -3.47
N CYS A 97 -1.47 -0.82 -4.37
CA CYS A 97 -2.51 0.18 -4.16
C CYS A 97 -3.91 -0.43 -3.97
N ARG A 98 -4.17 -1.62 -4.54
CA ARG A 98 -5.37 -2.41 -4.24
C ARG A 98 -5.53 -2.77 -2.76
N ASP A 99 -4.44 -3.04 -2.06
CA ASP A 99 -4.48 -3.43 -0.64
C ASP A 99 -4.61 -2.20 0.24
N VAL A 100 -4.00 -1.08 -0.16
CA VAL A 100 -4.25 0.23 0.45
C VAL A 100 -5.73 0.61 0.33
N ALA A 101 -6.36 0.39 -0.83
CA ALA A 101 -7.78 0.65 -1.04
C ALA A 101 -8.67 -0.21 -0.12
N ARG A 102 -8.36 -1.51 0.00
CA ARG A 102 -9.06 -2.42 0.92
C ARG A 102 -8.90 -1.97 2.38
N GLY A 103 -7.68 -1.65 2.80
CA GLY A 103 -7.40 -1.17 4.16
C GLY A 103 -8.13 0.13 4.48
N ALA A 104 -8.19 1.07 3.53
CA ALA A 104 -8.95 2.32 3.71
C ALA A 104 -10.46 2.06 3.80
N GLY A 105 -11.00 1.08 3.06
CA GLY A 105 -12.40 0.68 3.17
C GLY A 105 -12.76 0.15 4.56
N LEU A 106 -11.86 -0.61 5.20
CA LEU A 106 -12.07 -1.13 6.55
C LEU A 106 -12.14 -0.03 7.63
N VAL A 107 -11.55 1.14 7.39
CA VAL A 107 -11.64 2.30 8.32
C VAL A 107 -13.01 2.98 8.23
N MET A 108 -13.74 2.79 7.13
CA MET A 108 -15.03 3.43 6.88
C MET A 108 -16.23 2.60 7.38
N GLU A 109 -16.02 1.36 7.82
CA GLU A 109 -17.05 0.50 8.43
C GLU A 109 -17.27 0.85 9.91
#